data_AF-A0A8T5HS36-F1
#
_entry.id   AF-A0A8T5HS36-F1
#
_cell.length_a   1.000
_cell.length_b   1.000
_cell.length_c   1.000
_cell.angle_alpha   90.00
_cell.angle_beta   90.00
_cell.angle_gamma   90.00
#
_symmetry.space_group_name_H-M   'P 1'
#
loop_
_entity.id
_entity.type
_entity.pdbx_description
1 polymer ?
#
loop_
_entity_poly.entity_id
_entity_poly.type
_entity_poly.pdbx_seq_one_letter_code
_entity_poly.pdbx_strand_id
1 'polypeptide(L)'
;MAVQVREKSIEEMEVKLASMATAFNKITYLESALKAVGGNFEIKRFLWGELAKLYEERKMFERAARALGNLAGMEPMFRERMDSYVMAAELFCRIGKIEDAEDMFVRASRDVAGNGKEKVMLARKNVYFGFARELEGKGKRASAVKFYEKLNKMKLEDVEKDEVVEKLRVSYKALGMFREARLLS
;
A
#
# COMPACT_ATOMS: atom_id res chain seq x y z
N MET A 1 1.85 26.93 6.74
CA MET A 1 0.93 27.98 6.25
C MET A 1 -0.47 27.39 6.28
N ALA A 2 -1.38 27.92 7.09
CA ALA A 2 -2.74 27.38 7.17
C ALA A 2 -3.59 28.05 6.09
N VAL A 3 -4.09 27.27 5.13
CA VAL A 3 -5.02 27.78 4.11
C VAL A 3 -6.39 27.89 4.76
N GLN A 4 -7.03 29.06 4.66
CA GLN A 4 -8.40 29.22 5.12
C GLN A 4 -9.33 28.49 4.14
N VAL A 5 -9.95 27.40 4.60
CA VAL A 5 -10.91 26.61 3.82
C VAL A 5 -12.31 27.16 4.08
N ARG A 6 -13.01 27.54 3.00
CA ARG A 6 -14.35 28.15 3.08
C ARG A 6 -15.43 27.28 2.44
N GLU A 7 -15.03 26.38 1.55
CA GLU A 7 -15.87 25.46 0.82
C GLU A 7 -16.49 24.44 1.77
N LYS A 8 -17.79 24.19 1.61
CA LYS A 8 -18.61 23.32 2.49
C LYS A 8 -19.16 22.10 1.78
N SER A 9 -19.11 22.05 0.45
CA SER A 9 -19.55 20.91 -0.36
C SER A 9 -18.40 20.36 -1.23
N ILE A 10 -18.58 19.14 -1.75
CA ILE A 10 -17.59 18.49 -2.63
C ILE A 10 -17.46 19.29 -3.93
N GLU A 11 -18.57 19.76 -4.49
CA GLU A 11 -18.60 20.51 -5.74
C GLU A 11 -17.81 21.82 -5.62
N GLU A 12 -17.96 22.55 -4.51
CA GLU A 12 -17.18 23.76 -4.23
C GLU A 12 -15.68 23.45 -4.11
N MET A 13 -15.34 22.34 -3.45
CA MET A 13 -13.95 21.88 -3.33
C MET A 13 -13.35 21.49 -4.68
N GLU A 14 -14.10 20.83 -5.56
CA GLU A 14 -13.66 20.47 -6.91
C GLU A 14 -13.38 21.71 -7.76
N VAL A 15 -14.29 22.68 -7.76
CA VAL A 15 -14.07 23.97 -8.44
C VAL A 15 -12.82 24.65 -7.88
N LYS A 16 -12.64 24.62 -6.55
CA LYS A 16 -11.47 25.19 -5.91
C LYS A 16 -10.18 24.49 -6.33
N LEU A 17 -10.16 23.16 -6.39
CA LEU A 17 -9.02 22.37 -6.84
C LEU A 17 -8.68 22.63 -8.32
N ALA A 18 -9.69 22.76 -9.17
CA ALA A 18 -9.50 23.07 -10.60
C ALA A 18 -8.84 24.43 -10.81
N SER A 19 -9.12 25.41 -9.93
CA SER A 19 -8.49 26.74 -9.99
C SER A 19 -7.02 26.77 -9.57
N MET A 20 -6.51 25.71 -8.93
CA MET A 20 -5.14 25.68 -8.40
C MET A 20 -4.13 25.20 -9.44
N ALA A 21 -3.11 26.04 -9.69
CA ALA A 21 -2.10 25.78 -10.71
C ALA A 21 -1.16 24.61 -10.41
N THR A 22 -0.86 24.32 -9.13
CA THR A 22 0.16 23.33 -8.76
C THR A 22 -0.39 22.23 -7.87
N ALA A 23 0.15 21.01 -8.04
CA ALA A 23 -0.14 19.89 -7.16
C ALA A 23 0.16 20.19 -5.69
N PHE A 24 1.21 20.97 -5.40
CA PHE A 24 1.56 21.35 -4.03
C PHE A 24 0.50 22.25 -3.38
N ASN A 25 -0.06 23.20 -4.14
CA ASN A 25 -1.14 24.05 -3.64
C ASN A 25 -2.40 23.21 -3.37
N LYS A 26 -2.72 22.27 -4.27
CA LYS A 26 -3.83 21.32 -4.08
C LYS A 26 -3.65 20.48 -2.83
N ILE A 27 -2.47 19.87 -2.64
CA ILE A 27 -2.16 19.08 -1.44
C ILE A 27 -2.31 19.92 -0.17
N THR A 28 -1.72 21.12 -0.13
CA THR A 28 -1.78 21.99 1.05
C THR A 28 -3.21 22.40 1.39
N TYR A 29 -4.03 22.67 0.37
CA TYR A 29 -5.45 22.95 0.54
C TYR A 29 -6.19 21.73 1.09
N LEU A 30 -6.04 20.56 0.47
CA LEU A 30 -6.72 19.33 0.90
C LEU A 30 -6.33 18.91 2.32
N GLU A 31 -5.06 19.02 2.70
CA GLU A 31 -4.60 18.78 4.07
C GLU A 31 -5.22 19.76 5.08
N SER A 32 -5.37 21.03 4.69
CA SER A 32 -6.05 22.04 5.50
C SER A 32 -7.55 21.76 5.59
N ALA A 33 -8.16 21.33 4.49
CA ALA A 33 -9.58 20.98 4.41
C ALA A 33 -9.89 19.78 5.29
N LEU A 34 -9.06 18.73 5.28
CA LEU A 34 -9.24 17.58 6.18
C LEU A 34 -9.22 17.95 7.67
N LYS A 35 -8.42 18.93 8.05
CA LYS A 35 -8.35 19.42 9.44
C LYS A 35 -9.56 20.28 9.80
N ALA A 36 -10.10 21.02 8.85
CA ALA A 36 -11.25 21.89 9.04
C ALA A 36 -12.60 21.14 8.95
N VAL A 37 -12.66 20.11 8.12
CA VAL A 37 -13.85 19.28 7.93
C VAL A 37 -14.06 18.44 9.18
N GLY A 38 -15.15 18.75 9.89
CA GLY A 38 -15.58 18.06 11.11
C GLY A 38 -16.05 16.63 10.86
N GLY A 39 -17.27 16.31 11.28
CA GLY A 39 -17.83 14.95 11.22
C GLY A 39 -18.33 14.48 9.84
N ASN A 40 -18.14 15.25 8.76
CA ASN A 40 -18.69 14.88 7.44
C ASN A 40 -17.82 13.80 6.78
N PHE A 41 -18.33 12.55 6.78
CA PHE A 41 -17.64 11.39 6.25
C PHE A 41 -17.47 11.42 4.73
N GLU A 42 -18.47 11.87 3.98
CA GLU A 42 -18.41 11.90 2.51
C GLU A 42 -17.35 12.87 2.01
N ILE A 43 -17.28 14.06 2.62
CA ILE A 43 -16.24 15.04 2.29
C ILE A 43 -14.87 14.49 2.66
N LYS A 44 -14.71 13.87 3.83
CA LYS A 44 -13.41 13.27 4.21
C LYS A 44 -12.97 12.17 3.25
N ARG A 45 -13.90 11.32 2.82
CA ARG A 45 -13.63 10.28 1.81
C ARG A 45 -13.13 10.90 0.51
N PHE A 46 -13.84 11.90 -0.01
CA PHE A 46 -13.41 12.65 -1.20
C PHE A 46 -11.99 13.23 -1.02
N LEU A 47 -11.74 13.93 0.08
CA LEU A 47 -10.44 14.57 0.35
C LEU A 47 -9.30 13.56 0.44
N TRP A 48 -9.49 12.41 1.11
CA TRP A 48 -8.48 11.36 1.18
C TRP A 48 -8.20 10.73 -0.18
N GLY A 49 -9.23 10.52 -1.00
CA GLY A 49 -9.09 10.01 -2.36
C GLY A 49 -8.27 10.95 -3.24
N GLU A 50 -8.56 12.25 -3.23
CA GLU A 50 -7.81 13.23 -4.00
C GLU A 50 -6.37 13.40 -3.50
N LEU A 51 -6.15 13.35 -2.17
CA LEU A 51 -4.80 13.36 -1.62
C LEU A 51 -3.99 12.14 -2.02
N ALA A 52 -4.57 10.95 -1.97
CA ALA A 52 -3.89 9.71 -2.37
C ALA A 52 -3.37 9.81 -3.81
N LYS A 53 -4.23 10.24 -4.74
CA LYS A 53 -3.88 10.45 -6.16
C LYS A 53 -2.73 11.45 -6.31
N LEU A 54 -2.87 12.65 -5.73
CA LEU A 54 -1.85 13.69 -5.84
C LEU A 54 -0.52 13.27 -5.20
N TYR A 55 -0.55 12.56 -4.08
CA TYR A 55 0.65 12.04 -3.46
C TYR A 55 1.34 10.99 -4.34
N GLU A 56 0.59 10.09 -4.95
CA GLU A 56 1.15 9.08 -5.85
C GLU A 56 1.76 9.71 -7.10
N GLU A 57 1.07 10.64 -7.75
CA GLU A 57 1.58 11.40 -8.91
C GLU A 57 2.90 12.11 -8.59
N ARG A 58 3.03 12.62 -7.37
CA ARG A 58 4.23 13.29 -6.86
C ARG A 58 5.27 12.33 -6.29
N LYS A 59 5.07 11.01 -6.44
CA LYS A 59 5.94 9.93 -5.93
C LYS A 59 6.15 9.98 -4.41
N MET A 60 5.23 10.60 -3.69
CA MET A 60 5.19 10.65 -2.22
C MET A 60 4.49 9.40 -1.68
N PHE A 61 5.00 8.22 -2.05
CA PHE A 61 4.32 6.94 -1.87
C PHE A 61 3.94 6.63 -0.42
N GLU A 62 4.76 7.02 0.56
CA GLU A 62 4.41 6.84 1.96
C GLU A 62 3.14 7.62 2.35
N ARG A 63 3.02 8.87 1.89
CA ARG A 63 1.84 9.70 2.18
C ARG A 63 0.62 9.21 1.43
N ALA A 64 0.80 8.78 0.17
CA ALA A 64 -0.25 8.15 -0.61
C ALA A 64 -0.79 6.88 0.07
N ALA A 65 0.09 5.99 0.53
CA ALA A 65 -0.29 4.77 1.23
C ALA A 65 -1.08 5.07 2.51
N ARG A 66 -0.64 6.05 3.32
CA ARG A 66 -1.38 6.49 4.51
C ARG A 66 -2.74 7.09 4.17
N ALA A 67 -2.83 7.90 3.10
CA ALA A 67 -4.09 8.46 2.63
C ALA A 67 -5.07 7.35 2.18
N LEU A 68 -4.59 6.35 1.43
CA LEU A 68 -5.38 5.18 1.03
C LEU A 68 -5.84 4.34 2.23
N GLY A 69 -4.98 4.15 3.24
CA GLY A 69 -5.36 3.46 4.48
C GLY A 69 -6.46 4.20 5.26
N ASN A 70 -6.44 5.54 5.25
CA ASN A 70 -7.52 6.36 5.84
C ASN A 70 -8.79 6.31 4.98
N LEU A 71 -8.64 6.36 3.65
CA LEU A 71 -9.74 6.25 2.69
C LEU A 71 -10.48 4.92 2.87
N ALA A 72 -9.73 3.81 3.00
CA ALA A 72 -10.29 2.49 3.25
C ALA A 72 -11.16 2.43 4.52
N GLY A 73 -10.88 3.24 5.55
CA GLY A 73 -11.74 3.33 6.73
C GLY A 73 -13.07 4.03 6.48
N MET A 74 -13.23 4.69 5.33
CA MET A 74 -14.39 5.51 4.95
C MET A 74 -15.16 4.96 3.75
N GLU A 75 -14.64 3.95 3.04
CA GLU A 75 -15.36 3.38 1.90
C GLU A 75 -16.58 2.56 2.36
N PRO A 76 -17.75 2.78 1.74
CA PRO A 76 -18.98 2.12 2.14
C PRO A 76 -18.95 0.62 1.79
N MET A 77 -18.34 0.26 0.65
CA MET A 77 -18.34 -1.12 0.19
C MET A 77 -17.10 -1.88 0.65
N PHE A 78 -17.31 -3.11 1.12
CA PHE A 78 -16.21 -4.01 1.52
C PHE A 78 -15.15 -4.19 0.43
N ARG A 79 -15.58 -4.23 -0.84
CA ARG A 79 -14.66 -4.34 -1.99
C ARG A 79 -13.77 -3.12 -2.11
N GLU A 80 -14.33 -1.92 -2.03
CA GLU A 80 -13.59 -0.65 -2.13
C GLU A 80 -12.60 -0.50 -0.96
N ARG A 81 -13.00 -0.92 0.24
CA ARG A 81 -12.11 -0.98 1.42
C ARG A 81 -10.93 -1.92 1.18
N MET A 82 -11.21 -3.13 0.71
CA MET A 82 -10.19 -4.12 0.39
C MET A 82 -9.21 -3.58 -0.66
N ASP A 83 -9.72 -3.04 -1.76
CA ASP A 83 -8.91 -2.51 -2.86
C ASP A 83 -8.02 -1.35 -2.37
N SER A 84 -8.56 -0.44 -1.56
CA SER A 84 -7.79 0.67 -0.96
C SER A 84 -6.67 0.20 -0.02
N TYR A 85 -6.93 -0.79 0.83
CA TYR A 85 -5.89 -1.36 1.69
C TYR A 85 -4.82 -2.11 0.90
N VAL A 86 -5.20 -2.88 -0.13
CA VAL A 86 -4.25 -3.59 -0.99
C VAL A 86 -3.36 -2.59 -1.74
N MET A 87 -3.94 -1.54 -2.30
CA MET A 87 -3.18 -0.48 -2.98
C MET A 87 -2.24 0.26 -2.00
N ALA A 88 -2.69 0.52 -0.77
CA ALA A 88 -1.81 1.07 0.27
C ALA A 88 -0.62 0.13 0.57
N ALA A 89 -0.86 -1.18 0.65
CA ALA A 89 0.17 -2.17 0.87
C ALA A 89 1.21 -2.21 -0.27
N GLU A 90 0.76 -2.12 -1.52
CA GLU A 90 1.63 -2.03 -2.70
C GLU A 90 2.55 -0.80 -2.65
N LEU A 91 1.99 0.36 -2.28
CA LEU A 91 2.78 1.59 -2.15
C LEU A 91 3.80 1.50 -1.02
N PHE A 92 3.47 0.86 0.11
CA PHE A 92 4.44 0.59 1.17
C PHE A 92 5.54 -0.39 0.73
N CYS A 93 5.18 -1.45 -0.02
CA CYS A 93 6.16 -2.39 -0.59
C CYS A 93 7.12 -1.69 -1.54
N ARG A 94 6.62 -0.76 -2.37
CA ARG A 94 7.42 0.02 -3.32
C ARG A 94 8.54 0.82 -2.66
N ILE A 95 8.33 1.28 -1.42
CA ILE A 95 9.34 2.00 -0.63
C ILE A 95 10.07 1.11 0.39
N GLY A 96 9.84 -0.20 0.36
CA GLY A 96 10.51 -1.18 1.21
C GLY A 96 9.99 -1.23 2.66
N LYS A 97 8.84 -0.63 2.96
CA LYS A 97 8.20 -0.68 4.28
C LYS A 97 7.27 -1.89 4.39
N ILE A 98 7.88 -3.07 4.46
CA ILE A 98 7.15 -4.36 4.40
C ILE A 98 6.23 -4.55 5.62
N GLU A 99 6.61 -4.09 6.81
CA GLU A 99 5.75 -4.21 8.00
C GLU A 99 4.51 -3.30 7.89
N ASP A 100 4.64 -2.09 7.34
CA ASP A 100 3.48 -1.22 7.10
C ASP A 100 2.55 -1.84 6.04
N ALA A 101 3.11 -2.49 5.01
CA ALA A 101 2.33 -3.23 4.02
C ALA A 101 1.58 -4.43 4.65
N GLU A 102 2.24 -5.14 5.55
CA GLU A 102 1.66 -6.24 6.31
C GLU A 102 0.42 -5.80 7.09
N ASP A 103 0.54 -4.68 7.81
CA ASP A 103 -0.56 -4.09 8.56
C ASP A 103 -1.75 -3.76 7.65
N MET A 104 -1.51 -3.28 6.43
CA MET A 104 -2.59 -3.01 5.47
C MET A 104 -3.29 -4.30 5.01
N PHE A 105 -2.54 -5.37 4.70
CA PHE A 105 -3.14 -6.67 4.35
C PHE A 105 -3.93 -7.29 5.51
N VAL A 106 -3.45 -7.12 6.75
CA VAL A 106 -4.17 -7.56 7.95
C VAL A 106 -5.49 -6.82 8.09
N ARG A 107 -5.49 -5.50 7.88
CA ARG A 107 -6.72 -4.68 7.89
C ARG A 107 -7.68 -5.10 6.77
N ALA A 108 -7.19 -5.27 5.55
CA ALA A 108 -7.99 -5.78 4.43
C ALA A 108 -8.65 -7.12 4.76
N SER A 109 -7.90 -8.04 5.37
CA SER A 109 -8.39 -9.38 5.74
C SER A 109 -9.43 -9.37 6.87
N ARG A 110 -9.38 -8.37 7.76
CA ARG A 110 -10.36 -8.20 8.85
C ARG A 110 -11.69 -7.69 8.34
N ASP A 111 -11.67 -6.83 7.33
CA ASP A 111 -12.85 -6.18 6.79
C ASP A 111 -13.66 -7.09 5.84
N VAL A 112 -13.06 -8.16 5.31
CA VAL A 112 -13.72 -9.06 4.37
C VAL A 112 -14.30 -10.33 5.03
N ALA A 113 -15.52 -10.70 4.63
CA ALA A 113 -16.19 -11.93 5.02
C ALA A 113 -16.11 -13.02 3.93
N GLY A 114 -16.35 -14.28 4.30
CA GLY A 114 -16.37 -15.43 3.39
C GLY A 114 -15.06 -15.58 2.58
N ASN A 115 -15.19 -15.81 1.27
CA ASN A 115 -14.06 -16.02 0.35
C ASN A 115 -13.19 -14.75 0.14
N GLY A 116 -13.55 -13.61 0.74
CA GLY A 116 -12.74 -12.39 0.62
C GLY A 116 -11.34 -12.54 1.25
N LYS A 117 -11.18 -13.36 2.29
CA LYS A 117 -9.86 -13.60 2.90
C LYS A 117 -8.90 -14.31 1.96
N GLU A 118 -9.40 -15.24 1.17
CA GLU A 118 -8.61 -15.92 0.13
C GLU A 118 -8.18 -14.94 -0.96
N LYS A 119 -9.06 -14.01 -1.35
CA LYS A 119 -8.71 -12.94 -2.30
C LYS A 119 -7.61 -12.01 -1.76
N VAL A 120 -7.70 -11.60 -0.49
CA VAL A 120 -6.66 -10.79 0.14
C VAL A 120 -5.34 -11.56 0.25
N MET A 121 -5.40 -12.85 0.60
CA MET A 121 -4.22 -13.71 0.63
C MET A 121 -3.58 -13.82 -0.77
N LEU A 122 -4.38 -14.03 -1.81
CA LEU A 122 -3.89 -14.10 -3.19
C LEU A 122 -3.28 -12.76 -3.65
N ALA A 123 -3.94 -11.64 -3.36
CA ALA A 123 -3.40 -10.31 -3.65
C ALA A 123 -2.06 -10.10 -2.95
N ARG A 124 -1.97 -10.44 -1.67
CA ARG A 124 -0.74 -10.36 -0.89
C ARG A 124 0.40 -11.21 -1.47
N LYS A 125 0.11 -12.46 -1.86
CA LYS A 125 1.08 -13.33 -2.56
C LYS A 125 1.59 -12.65 -3.83
N ASN A 126 0.67 -12.19 -4.68
CA ASN A 126 1.00 -11.57 -5.97
C ASN A 126 1.86 -10.32 -5.79
N VAL A 127 1.52 -9.46 -4.83
CA VAL A 127 2.29 -8.25 -4.52
C VAL A 127 3.71 -8.62 -4.06
N TYR A 128 3.86 -9.56 -3.11
CA TYR A 128 5.18 -9.94 -2.63
C TYR A 128 6.02 -10.65 -3.70
N PHE A 129 5.45 -11.55 -4.49
CA PHE A 129 6.16 -12.16 -5.62
C PHE A 129 6.59 -11.12 -6.66
N GLY A 130 5.70 -10.18 -7.00
CA GLY A 130 5.98 -9.10 -7.94
C GLY A 130 7.19 -8.26 -7.50
N PHE A 131 7.17 -7.77 -6.27
CA PHE A 131 8.28 -6.98 -5.73
C PHE A 131 9.56 -7.79 -5.54
N ALA A 132 9.47 -9.05 -5.11
CA ALA A 132 10.64 -9.92 -4.95
C ALA A 132 11.36 -10.11 -6.30
N ARG A 133 10.61 -10.47 -7.36
CA ARG A 133 11.12 -10.67 -8.71
C ARG A 133 11.64 -9.37 -9.33
N GLU A 134 10.95 -8.25 -9.14
CA GLU A 134 11.41 -6.94 -9.61
C GLU A 134 12.74 -6.53 -8.97
N LEU A 135 12.88 -6.70 -7.66
CA LEU A 135 14.10 -6.38 -6.92
C LEU A 135 15.25 -7.31 -7.29
N GLU A 136 14.98 -8.60 -7.47
CA GLU A 136 15.94 -9.58 -7.97
C GLU A 136 16.45 -9.20 -9.36
N GLY A 137 15.55 -8.86 -10.29
CA GLY A 137 15.89 -8.40 -11.64
C GLY A 137 16.72 -7.10 -11.65
N LYS A 138 16.57 -6.25 -10.63
CA LYS A 138 17.40 -5.05 -10.41
C LYS A 138 18.71 -5.33 -9.66
N GLY A 139 19.03 -6.59 -9.35
CA GLY A 139 20.20 -6.99 -8.57
C GLY A 139 20.13 -6.64 -7.08
N LYS A 140 18.99 -6.16 -6.58
CA LYS A 140 18.77 -5.79 -5.17
C LYS A 140 18.42 -7.02 -4.33
N ARG A 141 19.29 -8.03 -4.34
CA ARG A 141 19.07 -9.34 -3.71
C ARG A 141 18.73 -9.25 -2.23
N ALA A 142 19.42 -8.40 -1.47
CA ALA A 142 19.14 -8.22 -0.03
C ALA A 142 17.71 -7.73 0.25
N SER A 143 17.15 -6.88 -0.62
CA SER A 143 15.77 -6.43 -0.49
C SER A 143 14.77 -7.50 -0.97
N ALA A 144 15.09 -8.21 -2.06
CA ALA A 144 14.26 -9.30 -2.58
C ALA A 144 14.09 -10.42 -1.54
N VAL A 145 15.16 -10.78 -0.83
CA VAL A 145 15.15 -11.78 0.24
C VAL A 145 14.08 -11.48 1.29
N LYS A 146 13.91 -10.22 1.70
CA LYS A 146 12.90 -9.85 2.70
C LYS A 146 11.47 -10.20 2.26
N PHE A 147 11.16 -10.05 0.97
CA PHE A 147 9.85 -10.44 0.43
C PHE A 147 9.71 -11.96 0.35
N TYR A 148 10.75 -12.66 -0.10
CA TYR A 148 10.75 -14.12 -0.12
C TYR A 148 10.66 -14.74 1.28
N GLU A 149 11.27 -14.13 2.30
CA GLU A 149 11.12 -14.55 3.70
C GLU A 149 9.67 -14.41 4.19
N LYS A 150 8.99 -13.32 3.80
CA LYS A 150 7.57 -13.16 4.12
C LYS A 150 6.72 -14.19 3.41
N LEU A 151 6.98 -14.46 2.12
CA LEU A 151 6.31 -15.51 1.35
C LEU A 151 6.53 -16.90 1.97
N ASN A 152 7.74 -17.22 2.42
CA ASN A 152 8.06 -18.52 3.03
C ASN A 152 7.32 -18.78 4.35
N LYS A 153 6.83 -17.73 5.01
CA LYS A 153 6.00 -17.83 6.23
C LYS A 153 4.50 -17.94 5.91
N MET A 154 4.11 -17.87 4.64
CA MET A 154 2.72 -17.99 4.20
C MET A 154 2.35 -19.43 3.86
N LYS A 155 1.04 -19.67 3.76
CA LYS A 155 0.51 -20.88 3.13
C LYS A 155 0.61 -20.72 1.61
N LEU A 156 1.65 -21.34 1.04
CA LEU A 156 1.89 -21.41 -0.39
C LEU A 156 1.52 -22.80 -0.93
N GLU A 157 1.23 -22.89 -2.22
CA GLU A 157 1.17 -24.18 -2.92
C GLU A 157 2.59 -24.76 -3.03
N ASP A 158 2.72 -26.09 -3.18
CA ASP A 158 4.02 -26.75 -3.17
C ASP A 158 4.97 -26.17 -4.24
N VAL A 159 4.44 -25.89 -5.43
CA VAL A 159 5.22 -25.28 -6.53
C VAL A 159 5.69 -23.87 -6.17
N GLU A 160 4.83 -23.04 -5.58
CA GLU A 160 5.18 -21.68 -5.13
C GLU A 160 6.21 -21.73 -4.00
N LYS A 161 6.07 -22.69 -3.09
CA LYS A 161 6.97 -22.90 -1.97
C LYS A 161 8.36 -23.31 -2.44
N ASP A 162 8.45 -24.25 -3.37
CA ASP A 162 9.71 -24.69 -3.97
C ASP A 162 10.42 -23.52 -4.69
N GLU A 163 9.67 -22.69 -5.43
CA GLU A 163 10.22 -21.47 -6.04
C GLU A 163 10.83 -20.55 -4.97
N VAL A 164 10.09 -20.25 -3.90
CA VAL A 164 10.52 -19.34 -2.83
C VAL A 164 11.76 -19.89 -2.11
N VAL A 165 11.77 -21.18 -1.77
CA VAL A 165 12.89 -21.84 -1.09
C VAL A 165 14.16 -21.78 -1.93
N GLU A 166 14.08 -22.13 -3.22
CA GLU A 166 15.24 -22.10 -4.10
C GLU A 166 15.74 -20.65 -4.31
N LYS A 167 14.83 -19.69 -4.47
CA LYS A 167 15.18 -18.26 -4.58
C LYS A 167 15.88 -17.72 -3.33
N LEU A 168 15.41 -18.10 -2.13
CA LEU A 168 16.07 -17.76 -0.88
C LEU A 168 17.44 -18.41 -0.79
N ARG A 169 17.57 -19.69 -1.11
CA ARG A 169 18.84 -20.42 -1.05
C ARG A 169 19.91 -19.80 -1.94
N VAL A 170 19.57 -19.50 -3.20
CA VAL A 170 20.47 -18.83 -4.15
C VAL A 170 20.85 -17.44 -3.64
N SER A 171 19.87 -16.66 -3.18
CA SER A 171 20.10 -15.31 -2.70
C SER A 171 20.95 -15.27 -1.43
N TYR A 172 20.70 -16.16 -0.46
CA TYR A 172 21.50 -16.25 0.76
C TYR A 172 22.95 -16.63 0.48
N LYS A 173 23.20 -17.62 -0.39
CA LYS A 173 24.57 -17.96 -0.80
C LYS A 173 25.28 -16.76 -1.45
N ALA A 174 24.59 -16.05 -2.34
CA ALA A 174 25.13 -14.85 -2.99
C ALA A 174 25.41 -13.69 -2.00
N LEU A 175 24.72 -13.66 -0.87
CA LEU A 175 24.90 -12.67 0.21
C LEU A 175 25.86 -13.16 1.32
N GLY A 176 26.43 -14.36 1.21
CA GLY A 176 27.30 -14.95 2.25
C GLY A 176 26.57 -15.49 3.48
N MET A 177 25.25 -15.60 3.43
CA MET A 177 24.36 -16.09 4.51
C MET A 177 24.24 -17.61 4.49
N PHE A 178 25.38 -18.32 4.64
CA PHE A 178 25.43 -19.77 4.49
C PHE A 178 24.65 -20.54 5.57
N ARG A 179 24.49 -19.96 6.76
CA ARG A 179 23.73 -20.59 7.85
C ARG A 179 22.25 -20.66 7.50
N GLU A 180 21.71 -19.55 7.05
CA GLU A 180 20.32 -19.38 6.61
C GLU A 180 20.04 -20.25 5.38
N ALA A 181 20.96 -20.31 4.43
CA ALA A 181 20.86 -21.20 3.27
C ALA A 181 20.81 -22.70 3.65
N ARG A 182 21.46 -23.10 4.75
CA ARG A 182 21.47 -24.48 5.25
C ARG A 182 20.21 -24.82 6.06
N LEU A 183 19.51 -23.84 6.61
CA LEU A 183 18.24 -24.07 7.31
C LEU A 183 17.06 -24.29 6.35
N LEU A 184 17.27 -24.06 5.06
CA LEU A 184 16.30 -24.28 3.99
C LEU A 184 16.47 -25.62 3.24
N SER A 185 17.42 -26.46 3.65
CA SER A 185 17.68 -27.79 3.08
C SER A 185 16.92 -28.90 3.78
#